data_AF-N0AUT8-F1
#
_entry.id   AF-N0AUT8-F1
#
_cell.length_a   1.000
_cell.length_b   1.000
_cell.length_c   1.000
_cell.angle_alpha   90.00
_cell.angle_beta   90.00
_cell.angle_gamma   90.00
#
_symmetry.space_group_name_H-M   'P 1'
#
loop_
_entity.id
_entity.type
_entity.pdbx_description
1 polymer ?
#
loop_
_entity_poly.entity_id
_entity_poly.type
_entity_poly.pdbx_seq_one_letter_code
_entity_poly.pdbx_strand_id
1 'polypeptide(L)' 'MPLLRDAVENVRNIFIKRLIQAGAFKQSDQVLQKLTLTELIHEYKNFQNECKK' A
#
# COMPACT_ATOMS: atom_id res chain seq x y z
N MET A 1 -11.46 -1.34 -22.91
CA MET A 1 -12.07 -1.59 -21.58
C MET A 1 -10.98 -1.58 -20.53
N PRO A 2 -10.81 -0.51 -19.72
CA PRO A 2 -9.71 -0.40 -18.75
C PRO A 2 -10.01 -1.08 -17.40
N LEU A 3 -10.94 -2.04 -17.35
CA LEU A 3 -11.43 -2.67 -16.11
C LEU A 3 -10.31 -3.23 -15.22
N LEU A 4 -9.24 -3.78 -15.82
CA LEU A 4 -8.14 -4.35 -15.08
C LEU A 4 -7.25 -3.28 -14.42
N ARG A 5 -7.04 -2.15 -15.10
CA ARG A 5 -6.23 -1.05 -14.57
C ARG A 5 -6.93 -0.42 -13.37
N ASP A 6 -8.21 -0.10 -13.51
CA ASP A 6 -9.04 0.42 -12.41
C ASP A 6 -9.11 -0.55 -11.22
N ALA A 7 -9.23 -1.85 -11.47
CA ALA A 7 -9.21 -2.86 -10.41
C ALA A 7 -7.88 -2.86 -9.66
N VAL A 8 -6.76 -2.84 -10.38
CA VAL A 8 -5.41 -2.80 -9.78
C VAL A 8 -5.20 -1.51 -9.00
N GLU A 9 -5.63 -0.35 -9.52
CA GLU A 9 -5.52 0.93 -8.82
C GLU A 9 -6.39 1.00 -7.57
N ASN A 10 -7.60 0.43 -7.60
CA ASN A 10 -8.46 0.32 -6.41
C ASN A 10 -7.79 -0.50 -5.31
N VAL A 11 -7.21 -1.66 -5.66
CA VAL A 11 -6.48 -2.47 -4.68
C VAL A 11 -5.24 -1.72 -4.17
N ARG A 12 -4.50 -1.04 -5.05
CA ARG A 12 -3.35 -0.20 -4.69
C ARG A 12 -3.73 0.83 -3.63
N ASN A 13 -4.83 1.55 -3.86
CA ASN A 13 -5.35 2.58 -2.96
C ASN A 13 -5.78 2.01 -1.60
N ILE A 14 -6.30 0.78 -1.54
CA ILE A 14 -6.64 0.11 -0.29
C ILE A 14 -5.37 -0.14 0.54
N PHE A 15 -4.31 -0.68 -0.05
CA PHE A 15 -3.06 -0.93 0.67
C PHE A 15 -2.38 0.36 1.13
N ILE A 16 -2.37 1.39 0.29
CA ILE A 16 -1.88 2.74 0.64
C ILE A 16 -2.60 3.26 1.89
N LYS A 17 -3.94 3.23 1.90
CA LYS A 17 -4.73 3.68 3.06
C LYS A 17 -4.43 2.87 4.31
N ARG A 18 -4.32 1.54 4.19
CA ARG A 18 -4.01 0.65 5.32
C ARG A 18 -2.63 0.93 5.90
N LEU A 19 -1.61 1.13 5.05
CA LEU A 19 -0.26 1.47 5.47
C LEU A 19 -0.20 2.82 6.20
N ILE A 20 -0.92 3.82 5.70
CA ILE A 20 -1.02 5.14 6.37
C ILE A 20 -1.74 5.02 7.70
N GLN A 21 -2.89 4.33 7.74
CA GLN A 21 -3.68 4.14 8.97
C GLN A 21 -2.92 3.35 10.04
N ALA A 22 -2.08 2.41 9.61
CA ALA A 22 -1.23 1.64 10.50
C ALA A 22 -0.04 2.45 11.05
N GLY A 23 0.20 3.67 10.54
CA GLY A 23 1.33 4.51 10.94
C GLY A 23 2.66 4.11 10.29
N ALA A 24 2.65 3.15 9.36
CA ALA A 24 3.84 2.72 8.64
C ALA A 24 4.41 3.82 7.73
N PHE A 25 3.53 4.65 7.18
CA PHE A 25 3.89 5.76 6.30
C PHE A 25 2.98 6.97 6.53
N LYS A 26 3.43 8.16 6.09
CA LYS A 26 2.63 9.39 6.14
C LYS A 26 1.93 9.61 4.80
N GLN A 27 0.81 10.31 4.84
CA GLN A 27 0.09 10.69 3.61
C GLN A 27 0.93 11.57 2.67
N SER A 28 1.89 12.32 3.21
CA SER A 28 2.81 13.16 2.44
C SER A 28 3.98 12.39 1.81
N ASP A 29 4.15 11.10 2.12
CA ASP A 29 5.22 10.29 1.55
C ASP A 29 4.93 10.02 0.07
N GLN A 30 5.57 10.79 -0.81
CA GLN A 30 5.49 10.60 -2.26
C GLN A 30 5.98 9.23 -2.71
N VAL A 31 6.80 8.56 -1.89
CA VAL A 31 7.27 7.19 -2.14
C VAL A 31 6.09 6.23 -2.25
N LEU A 32 5.05 6.39 -1.41
CA LEU A 32 3.88 5.50 -1.41
C LEU A 32 3.13 5.47 -2.74
N GLN A 33 3.09 6.62 -3.43
CA GLN A 33 2.40 6.74 -4.71
C GLN A 33 3.21 6.17 -5.87
N LYS A 34 4.53 5.99 -5.68
CA LYS A 34 5.44 5.39 -6.66
C LYS A 34 5.51 3.87 -6.55
N LEU A 35 5.13 3.30 -5.40
CA LEU A 35 5.14 1.86 -5.18
C LEU A 35 4.11 1.15 -6.05
N THR A 36 4.52 0.03 -6.62
CA THR A 36 3.63 -0.92 -7.29
C THR A 36 2.76 -1.65 -6.26
N LEU A 37 1.68 -2.28 -6.73
CA LEU A 37 0.80 -3.07 -5.87
C LEU A 37 1.58 -4.17 -5.12
N THR A 38 2.51 -4.84 -5.78
CA THR A 38 3.33 -5.90 -5.17
C THR A 38 4.22 -5.36 -4.06
N GLU A 39 4.84 -4.21 -4.26
CA GLU A 39 5.67 -3.55 -3.24
C GLU A 39 4.83 -3.11 -2.04
N LEU A 40 3.65 -2.51 -2.26
CA LEU A 40 2.73 -2.15 -1.17
C LEU A 40 2.28 -3.36 -0.34
N ILE A 41 2.05 -4.51 -0.99
CA ILE A 41 1.74 -5.76 -0.30
C ILE A 41 2.94 -6.23 0.53
N HIS A 42 4.16 -6.12 -0.02
CA HIS A 42 5.38 -6.50 0.67
C HIS A 42 5.60 -5.65 1.92
N GLU A 43 5.52 -4.32 1.77
CA GLU A 43 5.63 -3.36 2.88
C GLU A 43 4.58 -3.62 3.95
N TYR A 44 3.33 -3.87 3.55
CA TYR A 44 2.25 -4.17 4.48
C TYR A 44 2.49 -5.47 5.25
N LYS A 45 2.97 -6.52 4.60
CA LYS A 45 3.34 -7.78 5.27
C LYS A 45 4.53 -7.61 6.19
N ASN A 46 5.54 -6.85 5.77
CA ASN A 46 6.72 -6.58 6.57
C ASN A 46 6.35 -5.82 7.85
N PHE A 47 5.57 -4.75 7.71
CA PHE A 47 5.04 -3.98 8.83
C PHE A 47 4.21 -4.85 9.80
N GLN A 48 3.33 -5.72 9.28
CA GLN A 48 2.54 -6.65 10.10
C GLN A 48 3.41 -7.66 10.87
N ASN A 49 4.55 -8.06 10.33
CA ASN A 49 5.49 -8.95 11.02
C ASN A 49 6.29 -8.19 12.09
N GLU A 50 6.69 -6.95 11.82
CA GLU A 50 7.41 -6.11 12.79
C GLU A 50 6.54 -5.75 14.01
N CYS A 51 5.26 -5.41 13.82
CA CYS A 51 4.34 -5.14 14.93
C CYS A 51 3.94 -6.37 15.76
N LYS A 52 4.27 -7.59 15.33
CA LYS A 52 3.98 -8.84 16.06
C LYS A 52 5.13 -9.31 16.96
N LYS A 53 6.26 -8.59 16.98
CA LYS A 53 7.45 -8.92 17.76
C LYS A 53 7.56 -8.03 18.98
#